data_AF-A0A178MGZ6-F1
#
_entry.id   AF-A0A178MGZ6-F1
#
_cell.length_a   1.000
_cell.length_b   1.000
_cell.length_c   1.000
_cell.angle_alpha   90.00
_cell.angle_beta   90.00
_cell.angle_gamma   90.00
#
_symmetry.space_group_name_H-M   'P 1'
#
loop_
_entity.id
_entity.type
_entity.pdbx_description
1 polymer ?
#
loop_
_entity_poly.entity_id
_entity_poly.type
_entity_poly.pdbx_seq_one_letter_code
_entity_poly.pdbx_strand_id
1 'polypeptide(L)'
;MECPLHGQLNYYIQPGAIHGGRVTLTFLMEAADDICYNIMDLEDAYLAGDIAFDLVIGLLEEIAPKSNKAYPDQSESEIVSRYRALAIGGAISACVEAFKDNYAAIMTGDFQTSLVEASSKAGEINNINKIAKSRIFTAARKTELEVYGRNVVYRALDGLLPLLDELSLVGWDASKLSSYHVQVVRALRFPTDSLTSSYDALHSLTDFISGMTDRYAVKVADMLGRP
;
A
#
# COMPACT_ATOMS: atom_id res chain seq x y z
N MET A 1 30.99 28.84 -11.15
CA MET A 1 30.69 27.66 -11.97
C MET A 1 29.47 27.03 -11.35
N GLU A 2 28.29 27.56 -11.69
CA GLU A 2 27.02 27.17 -11.10
C GLU A 2 26.54 25.87 -11.74
N CYS A 3 26.03 24.97 -10.91
CA CYS A 3 25.53 23.66 -11.31
C CYS A 3 24.29 23.84 -12.23
N PRO A 4 24.26 23.27 -13.46
CA PRO A 4 23.16 23.46 -14.41
C PRO A 4 21.81 22.88 -13.95
N LEU A 5 21.78 22.12 -12.85
CA LEU A 5 20.60 21.39 -12.38
C LEU A 5 19.53 22.30 -11.74
N HIS A 6 19.87 23.52 -11.30
CA HIS A 6 18.91 24.38 -10.60
C HIS A 6 17.85 25.00 -11.53
N GLY A 7 18.17 25.17 -12.82
CA GLY A 7 17.24 25.73 -13.81
C GLY A 7 16.23 24.74 -14.38
N GLN A 8 16.55 23.44 -14.40
CA GLN A 8 15.69 22.41 -15.02
C GLN A 8 14.62 21.86 -14.07
N LEU A 9 14.84 21.90 -12.75
CA LEU A 9 13.84 21.44 -11.77
C LEU A 9 12.60 22.33 -11.73
N ASN A 10 12.73 23.63 -11.98
CA ASN A 10 11.61 24.58 -11.97
C ASN A 10 10.65 24.45 -13.18
N TYR A 11 11.02 23.70 -14.22
CA TYR A 11 10.12 23.41 -15.35
C TYR A 11 9.22 22.19 -15.06
N TYR A 12 9.73 21.21 -14.29
CA TYR A 12 8.99 20.00 -13.90
C TYR A 12 8.09 20.18 -12.67
N ILE A 13 8.21 21.31 -11.98
CA ILE A 13 7.38 21.69 -10.81
C ILE A 13 6.61 22.99 -11.13
N GLN A 14 6.07 23.11 -12.34
CA GLN A 14 5.07 24.15 -12.66
C GLN A 14 3.66 23.58 -12.38
N PRO A 15 2.86 24.21 -11.50
CA PRO A 15 1.45 23.87 -11.37
C PRO A 15 0.73 24.26 -12.67
N GLY A 16 0.58 23.30 -13.58
CA GLY A 16 -0.06 23.50 -14.89
C GLY A 16 0.51 22.69 -16.06
N ALA A 17 1.68 22.05 -15.91
CA ALA A 17 2.31 21.25 -16.97
C ALA A 17 2.02 19.73 -16.89
N ILE A 18 1.18 19.28 -15.96
CA ILE A 18 0.71 17.90 -15.87
C ILE A 18 -0.45 17.65 -16.84
N HIS A 19 -0.18 17.68 -18.15
CA HIS A 19 -1.08 17.06 -19.13
C HIS A 19 -0.83 15.55 -19.13
N GLY A 20 -1.44 14.82 -18.20
CA GLY A 20 -1.56 13.35 -18.23
C GLY A 20 -0.31 12.50 -17.96
N GLY A 21 0.88 13.09 -17.82
CA GLY A 21 2.11 12.36 -17.48
C GLY A 21 2.33 12.14 -15.98
N ARG A 22 2.93 11.00 -15.59
CA ARG A 22 3.37 10.74 -14.20
C ARG A 22 4.55 11.65 -13.84
N VAL A 23 4.60 12.11 -12.59
CA VAL A 23 5.75 12.87 -12.07
C VAL A 23 6.96 11.94 -11.98
N THR A 24 8.15 12.39 -12.38
CA THR A 24 9.39 11.58 -12.41
C THR A 24 9.66 10.83 -11.10
N LEU A 25 9.50 11.50 -9.95
CA LEU A 25 9.76 10.90 -8.63
C LEU A 25 8.78 9.76 -8.29
N THR A 26 7.59 9.75 -8.91
CA THR A 26 6.61 8.67 -8.74
C THR A 26 7.18 7.33 -9.21
N PHE A 27 7.96 7.29 -10.29
CA PHE A 27 8.60 6.05 -10.76
C PHE A 27 9.57 5.46 -9.74
N LEU A 28 10.33 6.31 -9.04
CA LEU A 28 11.26 5.87 -7.99
C LEU A 28 10.51 5.41 -6.74
N MET A 29 9.43 6.10 -6.38
CA MET A 29 8.55 5.72 -5.27
C MET A 29 7.89 4.37 -5.54
N GLU A 30 7.27 4.19 -6.70
CA GLU A 30 6.66 2.92 -7.13
C GLU A 30 7.69 1.78 -7.12
N ALA A 31 8.89 2.01 -7.65
CA ALA A 31 9.95 1.00 -7.63
C ALA A 31 10.38 0.61 -6.21
N ALA A 32 10.49 1.58 -5.30
CA ALA A 32 10.81 1.30 -3.91
C ALA A 32 9.71 0.48 -3.24
N ASP A 33 8.44 0.81 -3.50
CA ASP A 33 7.27 0.09 -2.98
C ASP A 33 7.24 -1.37 -3.46
N ASP A 34 7.38 -1.57 -4.78
CA ASP A 34 7.42 -2.89 -5.41
C ASP A 34 8.56 -3.75 -4.88
N ILE A 35 9.78 -3.19 -4.73
CA ILE A 35 10.93 -3.93 -4.21
C ILE A 35 10.68 -4.35 -2.76
N CYS A 36 10.23 -3.41 -1.92
CA CYS A 36 9.99 -3.63 -0.50
C CYS A 36 8.96 -4.72 -0.28
N TYR A 37 7.77 -4.62 -0.87
CA TYR A 37 6.70 -5.59 -0.62
C TYR A 37 7.04 -6.97 -1.19
N ASN A 38 7.56 -7.06 -2.41
CA ASN A 38 7.84 -8.37 -3.02
C ASN A 38 8.94 -9.14 -2.28
N ILE A 39 9.99 -8.46 -1.80
CA ILE A 39 11.14 -9.11 -1.18
C ILE A 39 10.92 -9.31 0.33
N MET A 40 10.25 -8.38 1.05
CA MET A 40 9.95 -8.57 2.47
C MET A 40 8.91 -9.67 2.71
N ASP A 41 7.90 -9.79 1.86
CA ASP A 41 6.86 -10.82 1.99
C ASP A 41 7.45 -12.25 1.98
N LEU A 42 8.61 -12.46 1.32
CA LEU A 42 9.29 -13.76 1.35
C LEU A 42 9.88 -14.09 2.72
N GLU A 43 10.48 -13.11 3.41
CA GLU A 43 11.00 -13.36 4.76
C GLU A 43 9.85 -13.63 5.73
N ASP A 44 8.78 -12.84 5.65
CA ASP A 44 7.59 -13.03 6.48
C ASP A 44 6.95 -14.41 6.25
N ALA A 45 6.84 -14.84 4.99
CA ALA A 45 6.35 -16.17 4.63
C ALA A 45 7.23 -17.30 5.17
N TYR A 46 8.56 -17.11 5.13
CA TYR A 46 9.49 -18.07 5.70
C TYR A 46 9.35 -18.15 7.23
N LEU A 47 9.29 -17.01 7.92
CA LEU A 47 9.13 -16.95 9.37
C LEU A 47 7.77 -17.50 9.84
N ALA A 48 6.74 -17.37 9.00
CA ALA A 48 5.43 -17.99 9.23
C ALA A 48 5.41 -19.51 9.00
N GLY A 49 6.43 -20.06 8.33
CA GLY A 49 6.53 -21.47 7.95
C GLY A 49 5.78 -21.83 6.66
N ASP A 50 5.38 -20.83 5.86
CA ASP A 50 4.60 -21.02 4.63
C ASP A 50 5.49 -21.44 3.43
N ILE A 51 6.78 -21.13 3.48
CA ILE A 51 7.76 -21.48 2.46
C ILE A 51 9.06 -22.03 3.07
N ALA A 52 9.65 -23.03 2.40
CA ALA A 52 10.87 -23.67 2.86
C ALA A 52 12.11 -22.80 2.64
N PHE A 53 13.10 -22.94 3.50
CA PHE A 53 14.38 -22.22 3.46
C PHE A 53 15.04 -22.26 2.07
N ASP A 54 15.24 -23.44 1.49
CA ASP A 54 15.91 -23.61 0.20
C ASP A 54 15.22 -22.86 -0.94
N LEU A 55 13.88 -22.80 -0.91
CA LEU A 55 13.10 -22.07 -1.90
C LEU A 55 13.31 -20.56 -1.76
N VAL A 56 13.26 -20.05 -0.52
CA VAL A 56 13.46 -18.62 -0.22
C VAL A 56 14.85 -18.16 -0.69
N ILE A 57 15.88 -18.91 -0.32
CA ILE A 57 17.26 -18.57 -0.69
C ILE A 57 17.45 -18.62 -2.19
N GLY A 58 16.95 -19.66 -2.88
CA GLY A 58 17.03 -19.75 -4.33
C GLY A 58 16.41 -18.53 -5.02
N LEU A 59 15.25 -18.06 -4.56
CA LEU A 59 14.59 -16.87 -5.11
C LEU A 59 15.37 -15.58 -4.84
N LEU A 60 15.89 -15.40 -3.63
CA LEU A 60 16.65 -14.21 -3.27
C LEU A 60 18.01 -14.16 -4.00
N GLU A 61 18.63 -15.32 -4.25
CA GLU A 61 19.88 -15.46 -4.99
C GLU A 61 19.77 -15.04 -6.46
N GLU A 62 18.61 -15.26 -7.09
CA GLU A 62 18.38 -14.85 -8.48
C GLU A 62 18.46 -13.32 -8.66
N ILE A 63 18.11 -12.55 -7.62
CA ILE A 63 18.15 -11.09 -7.62
C ILE A 63 19.46 -10.56 -7.02
N ALA A 64 19.95 -11.21 -5.97
CA ALA A 64 21.13 -10.77 -5.24
C ALA A 64 22.36 -10.69 -6.17
N PRO A 65 23.25 -9.70 -5.96
CA PRO A 65 24.56 -9.72 -6.60
C PRO A 65 25.30 -11.01 -6.26
N LYS A 66 25.94 -11.64 -7.26
CA LYS A 66 26.73 -12.85 -7.04
C LYS A 66 27.81 -12.57 -5.99
N SER A 67 27.77 -13.33 -4.89
CA SER A 67 28.75 -13.25 -3.81
C SER A 67 29.25 -14.65 -3.50
N ASN A 68 30.57 -14.85 -3.57
CA ASN A 68 31.22 -16.12 -3.21
C ASN A 68 31.53 -16.22 -1.71
N LYS A 69 30.99 -15.32 -0.88
CA LYS A 69 31.23 -15.37 0.57
C LYS A 69 30.38 -16.48 1.19
N ALA A 70 31.06 -17.51 1.68
CA ALA A 70 30.46 -18.50 2.56
C ALA A 70 30.29 -17.89 3.97
N TYR A 71 29.16 -18.17 4.60
CA TYR A 71 28.86 -17.71 5.95
C TYR A 71 28.49 -18.91 6.82
N PRO A 72 29.48 -19.75 7.16
CA PRO A 72 29.27 -20.79 8.16
C PRO A 72 28.90 -20.12 9.50
N ASP A 73 28.08 -20.80 10.31
CA ASP A 73 27.70 -20.43 11.69
C ASP A 73 26.51 -19.46 11.87
N GLN A 74 25.63 -19.31 10.88
CA GLN A 74 24.38 -18.53 11.03
C GLN A 74 23.13 -19.38 11.06
N SER A 75 22.11 -18.91 11.77
CA SER A 75 20.77 -19.49 11.69
C SER A 75 20.13 -19.25 10.32
N GLU A 76 19.22 -20.14 9.89
CA GLU A 76 18.51 -19.99 8.62
C GLU A 76 17.79 -18.63 8.49
N SER A 77 17.22 -18.13 9.60
CA SER A 77 16.58 -16.80 9.64
C SER A 77 17.56 -15.65 9.37
N GLU A 78 18.75 -15.68 9.96
CA GLU A 78 19.79 -14.67 9.70
C GLU A 78 20.29 -14.73 8.26
N ILE A 79 20.38 -15.95 7.70
CA ILE A 79 20.76 -16.15 6.30
C ILE A 79 19.70 -15.53 5.38
N VAL A 80 18.41 -15.84 5.59
CA VAL A 80 17.30 -15.24 4.83
C VAL A 80 17.33 -13.72 4.93
N SER A 81 17.46 -13.18 6.13
CA SER A 81 17.46 -11.72 6.35
C SER A 81 18.61 -11.01 5.64
N ARG A 82 19.79 -11.65 5.55
CA ARG A 82 20.92 -11.15 4.78
C ARG A 82 20.67 -11.23 3.27
N TYR A 83 20.21 -12.37 2.78
CA TYR A 83 19.93 -12.53 1.35
C TYR A 83 18.83 -11.58 0.88
N ARG A 84 17.86 -11.26 1.75
CA ARG A 84 16.88 -10.19 1.55
C ARG A 84 17.56 -8.84 1.33
N ALA A 85 18.51 -8.45 2.19
CA ALA A 85 19.26 -7.20 2.02
C ALA A 85 20.08 -7.17 0.72
N LEU A 86 20.70 -8.29 0.34
CA LEU A 86 21.43 -8.41 -0.92
C LEU A 86 20.49 -8.32 -2.14
N ALA A 87 19.35 -9.01 -2.10
CA ALA A 87 18.34 -8.98 -3.14
C ALA A 87 17.75 -7.56 -3.31
N ILE A 88 17.44 -6.86 -2.21
CA ILE A 88 17.02 -5.44 -2.26
C ILE A 88 18.08 -4.59 -2.97
N GLY A 89 19.36 -4.74 -2.61
CA GLY A 89 20.44 -4.01 -3.27
C GLY A 89 20.57 -4.32 -4.76
N GLY A 90 20.38 -5.59 -5.15
CA GLY A 90 20.36 -6.03 -6.54
C GLY A 90 19.19 -5.44 -7.33
N ALA A 91 17.98 -5.47 -6.76
CA ALA A 91 16.78 -4.91 -7.37
C ALA A 91 16.84 -3.38 -7.52
N ILE A 92 17.36 -2.67 -6.50
CA ILE A 92 17.61 -1.22 -6.57
C ILE A 92 18.57 -0.92 -7.71
N SER A 93 19.68 -1.65 -7.81
CA SER A 93 20.67 -1.43 -8.87
C SER A 93 20.04 -1.63 -10.25
N ALA A 94 19.23 -2.67 -10.43
CA ALA A 94 18.52 -2.94 -11.69
C ALA A 94 17.51 -1.82 -12.05
N CYS A 95 16.76 -1.30 -11.08
CA CYS A 95 15.82 -0.19 -11.30
C CYS A 95 16.54 1.14 -11.58
N VAL A 96 17.70 1.38 -10.96
CA VAL A 96 18.52 2.58 -11.24
C VAL A 96 19.03 2.55 -12.67
N GLU A 97 19.50 1.40 -13.17
CA GLU A 97 19.90 1.29 -14.58
C GLU A 97 18.69 1.45 -15.51
N ALA A 98 17.55 0.84 -15.21
CA ALA A 98 16.32 1.04 -15.98
C ALA A 98 15.90 2.51 -16.05
N PHE A 99 16.04 3.25 -14.95
CA PHE A 99 15.76 4.69 -14.91
C PHE A 99 16.71 5.49 -15.81
N LYS A 100 18.01 5.17 -15.80
CA LYS A 100 19.00 5.82 -16.66
C LYS A 100 18.73 5.54 -18.13
N ASP A 101 18.46 4.29 -18.47
CA ASP A 101 18.20 3.85 -19.84
C ASP A 101 16.94 4.49 -20.43
N ASN A 102 15.94 4.76 -19.58
CA ASN A 102 14.65 5.36 -19.96
C ASN A 102 14.53 6.84 -19.60
N TYR A 103 15.63 7.50 -19.20
CA TYR A 103 15.60 8.85 -18.64
C TYR A 103 14.90 9.86 -19.54
N ALA A 104 15.19 9.85 -20.84
CA ALA A 104 14.57 10.77 -21.79
C ALA A 104 13.04 10.58 -21.86
N ALA A 105 12.56 9.34 -21.97
CA ALA A 105 11.13 9.03 -22.05
C ALA A 105 10.40 9.33 -20.73
N ILE A 106 11.06 9.12 -19.58
CA ILE A 106 10.52 9.49 -18.28
C ILE A 106 10.35 11.01 -18.19
N MET A 107 11.35 11.76 -18.67
CA MET A 107 11.34 13.22 -18.66
C MET A 107 10.32 13.82 -19.64
N THR A 108 10.01 13.15 -20.75
CA THR A 108 8.95 13.59 -21.66
C THR A 108 7.55 13.13 -21.26
N GLY A 109 7.43 12.27 -20.24
CA GLY A 109 6.16 11.67 -19.82
C GLY A 109 5.68 10.52 -20.71
N ASP A 110 6.51 10.05 -21.64
CA ASP A 110 6.20 8.99 -22.59
C ASP A 110 6.46 7.58 -22.02
N PHE A 111 7.12 7.48 -20.86
CA PHE A 111 7.36 6.21 -20.18
C PHE A 111 6.10 5.73 -19.45
N GLN A 112 5.59 4.54 -19.82
CA GLN A 112 4.27 4.03 -19.39
C GLN A 112 4.33 2.77 -18.50
N THR A 113 5.52 2.21 -18.27
CA THR A 113 5.73 0.99 -17.46
C THR A 113 6.35 1.32 -16.10
N SER A 114 6.41 0.36 -15.17
CA SER A 114 7.19 0.56 -13.95
C SER A 114 8.70 0.37 -14.18
N LEU A 115 9.53 0.89 -13.27
CA LEU A 115 10.98 0.64 -13.35
C LEU A 115 11.33 -0.81 -13.08
N VAL A 116 10.55 -1.51 -12.25
CA VAL A 116 10.73 -2.94 -11.99
C VAL A 116 10.48 -3.75 -13.26
N GLU A 117 9.39 -3.44 -13.99
CA GLU A 117 9.04 -4.09 -15.27
C GLU A 117 10.08 -3.83 -16.37
N ALA A 118 10.67 -2.62 -16.39
CA ALA A 118 11.72 -2.27 -17.33
C ALA A 118 13.12 -2.74 -16.90
N SER A 119 13.27 -3.25 -15.67
CA SER A 119 14.58 -3.65 -15.14
C SER A 119 15.04 -5.00 -15.68
N SER A 120 16.35 -5.22 -15.64
CA SER A 120 16.97 -6.51 -15.95
C SER A 120 16.56 -7.65 -14.99
N LYS A 121 15.82 -7.33 -13.91
CA LYS A 121 15.33 -8.26 -12.89
C LYS A 121 13.82 -8.41 -12.86
N ALA A 122 13.12 -7.92 -13.88
CA ALA A 122 11.66 -8.00 -13.98
C ALA A 122 11.14 -9.44 -13.87
N GLY A 123 11.83 -10.41 -14.50
CA GLY A 123 11.43 -11.82 -14.50
C GLY A 123 11.52 -12.45 -13.11
N GLU A 124 12.64 -12.26 -12.44
CA GLU A 124 12.93 -12.74 -11.09
C GLU A 124 11.97 -12.13 -10.06
N ILE A 125 11.78 -10.80 -10.09
CA ILE A 125 10.85 -10.12 -9.17
C ILE A 125 9.40 -10.57 -9.40
N ASN A 126 8.99 -10.76 -10.65
CA ASN A 126 7.65 -11.27 -10.96
C ASN A 126 7.48 -12.73 -10.51
N ASN A 127 8.53 -13.56 -10.62
CA ASN A 127 8.51 -14.92 -10.10
C ASN A 127 8.31 -14.94 -8.57
N ILE A 128 9.04 -14.08 -7.86
CA ILE A 128 8.87 -13.88 -6.41
C ILE A 128 7.43 -13.47 -6.09
N ASN A 129 6.90 -12.45 -6.78
CA ASN A 129 5.52 -11.97 -6.57
C ASN A 129 4.50 -13.10 -6.77
N LYS A 130 4.66 -13.92 -7.82
CA LYS A 130 3.79 -15.07 -8.08
C LYS A 130 3.85 -16.11 -6.98
N ILE A 131 5.05 -16.46 -6.52
CA ILE A 131 5.23 -17.47 -5.46
C ILE A 131 4.66 -16.95 -4.14
N ALA A 132 5.03 -15.73 -3.76
CA ALA A 132 4.47 -15.01 -2.61
C ALA A 132 2.94 -15.00 -2.67
N LYS A 133 2.35 -14.62 -3.81
CA LYS A 133 0.90 -14.66 -4.01
C LYS A 133 0.30 -16.06 -3.84
N SER A 134 0.89 -17.07 -4.47
CA SER A 134 0.36 -18.43 -4.45
C SER A 134 0.49 -19.15 -3.10
N ARG A 135 1.46 -18.78 -2.26
CA ARG A 135 1.79 -19.47 -1.00
C ARG A 135 1.29 -18.70 0.22
N ILE A 136 1.43 -17.37 0.22
CA ILE A 136 1.07 -16.49 1.35
C ILE A 136 -0.43 -16.19 1.36
N PHE A 137 -1.07 -16.00 0.20
CA PHE A 137 -2.47 -15.59 0.13
C PHE A 137 -3.47 -16.76 0.22
N THR A 138 -3.00 -18.01 0.12
CA THR A 138 -3.83 -19.20 0.31
C THR A 138 -3.78 -19.75 1.73
N ALA A 139 -2.99 -19.15 2.62
CA ALA A 139 -2.97 -19.54 4.02
C ALA A 139 -4.32 -19.19 4.66
N ALA A 140 -5.00 -20.20 5.22
CA ALA A 140 -6.34 -20.05 5.80
C ALA A 140 -6.45 -18.86 6.77
N ARG A 141 -5.39 -18.64 7.57
CA ARG A 141 -5.28 -17.52 8.50
C ARG A 141 -5.38 -16.14 7.83
N LYS A 142 -4.75 -15.94 6.67
CA LYS A 142 -4.79 -14.65 5.96
C LYS A 142 -6.17 -14.42 5.34
N THR A 143 -6.74 -15.46 4.73
CA THR A 143 -8.12 -15.41 4.21
C THR A 143 -9.14 -15.12 5.31
N GLU A 144 -9.00 -15.74 6.49
CA GLU A 144 -9.85 -15.45 7.65
C GLU A 144 -9.77 -13.97 8.06
N LEU A 145 -8.56 -13.40 8.13
CA LEU A 145 -8.35 -11.99 8.45
C LEU A 145 -8.95 -11.05 7.40
N GLU A 146 -8.82 -11.37 6.11
CA GLU A 146 -9.42 -10.60 5.02
C GLU A 146 -10.96 -10.63 5.07
N VAL A 147 -11.55 -11.81 5.29
CA VAL A 147 -13.01 -11.96 5.46
C VAL A 147 -13.49 -11.21 6.70
N TYR A 148 -12.77 -11.32 7.81
CA TYR A 148 -13.09 -10.61 9.04
C TYR A 148 -13.00 -9.08 8.86
N GLY A 149 -11.90 -8.58 8.29
CA GLY A 149 -11.71 -7.15 8.02
C GLY A 149 -12.78 -6.59 7.09
N ARG A 150 -13.13 -7.33 6.03
CA ARG A 150 -14.25 -6.98 5.15
C ARG A 150 -15.55 -6.81 5.95
N ASN A 151 -15.91 -7.82 6.76
CA ASN A 151 -17.15 -7.78 7.54
C ASN A 151 -17.16 -6.65 8.58
N VAL A 152 -16.01 -6.33 9.18
CA VAL A 152 -15.86 -5.19 10.10
C VAL A 152 -16.19 -3.87 9.38
N VAL A 153 -15.65 -3.66 8.17
CA VAL A 153 -15.94 -2.46 7.37
C VAL A 153 -17.43 -2.39 7.01
N TYR A 154 -18.04 -3.49 6.56
CA TYR A 154 -19.47 -3.52 6.25
C TYR A 154 -20.33 -3.20 7.46
N ARG A 155 -20.07 -3.82 8.62
CA ARG A 155 -20.82 -3.54 9.86
C ARG A 155 -20.68 -2.08 10.32
N ALA A 156 -19.49 -1.49 10.17
CA ALA A 156 -19.29 -0.08 10.48
C ALA A 156 -20.08 0.83 9.53
N LEU A 157 -20.10 0.53 8.23
CA LEU A 157 -20.90 1.24 7.23
C LEU A 157 -22.39 1.10 7.50
N ASP A 158 -22.90 -0.12 7.65
CA ASP A 158 -24.32 -0.41 7.94
C ASP A 158 -24.79 0.25 9.22
N GLY A 159 -23.91 0.39 10.21
CA GLY A 159 -24.19 1.09 11.46
C GLY A 159 -24.25 2.61 11.35
N LEU A 160 -23.55 3.21 10.38
CA LEU A 160 -23.46 4.67 10.18
C LEU A 160 -24.42 5.19 9.10
N LEU A 161 -24.81 4.36 8.12
CA LEU A 161 -25.75 4.77 7.07
C LEU A 161 -27.08 5.31 7.63
N PRO A 162 -27.72 4.70 8.65
CA PRO A 162 -28.95 5.23 9.23
C PRO A 162 -28.83 6.63 9.82
N LEU A 163 -27.64 6.98 10.34
CA LEU A 163 -27.35 8.35 10.80
C LEU A 163 -27.38 9.34 9.64
N LEU A 164 -26.78 8.98 8.51
CA LEU A 164 -26.76 9.83 7.32
C LEU A 164 -28.14 9.95 6.67
N ASP A 165 -28.91 8.87 6.66
CA ASP A 165 -30.30 8.88 6.20
C ASP A 165 -31.15 9.83 7.05
N GLU A 166 -31.01 9.77 8.39
CA GLU A 166 -31.72 10.70 9.28
C GLU A 166 -31.26 12.15 9.05
N LEU A 167 -29.94 12.40 8.95
CA LEU A 167 -29.41 13.73 8.63
C LEU A 167 -30.01 14.29 7.34
N SER A 168 -30.12 13.47 6.29
CA SER A 168 -30.74 13.87 5.03
C SER A 168 -32.21 14.25 5.20
N LEU A 169 -32.98 13.46 5.95
CA LEU A 169 -34.41 13.69 6.20
C LEU A 169 -34.68 14.97 7.01
N VAL A 170 -33.78 15.32 7.93
CA VAL A 170 -33.92 16.55 8.75
C VAL A 170 -33.29 17.78 8.10
N GLY A 171 -32.89 17.70 6.83
CA GLY A 171 -32.33 18.80 6.06
C GLY A 171 -30.91 19.16 6.48
N TRP A 172 -30.10 18.16 6.82
CA TRP A 172 -28.70 18.28 7.25
C TRP A 172 -28.50 19.10 8.53
N ASP A 173 -29.53 19.18 9.36
CA ASP A 173 -29.50 19.87 10.66
C ASP A 173 -29.27 18.87 11.79
N ALA A 174 -28.02 18.73 12.23
CA ALA A 174 -27.63 17.80 13.29
C ALA A 174 -28.36 18.02 14.63
N SER A 175 -28.92 19.22 14.88
CA SER A 175 -29.70 19.51 16.09
C SER A 175 -31.06 18.80 16.11
N LYS A 176 -31.54 18.33 14.95
CA LYS A 176 -32.82 17.63 14.78
C LYS A 176 -32.69 16.11 14.79
N LEU A 177 -31.48 15.58 14.98
CA LEU A 177 -31.25 14.15 15.08
C LEU A 177 -31.95 13.52 16.29
N SER A 178 -32.33 12.26 16.14
CA SER A 178 -32.80 11.42 17.23
C SER A 178 -31.78 11.34 18.37
N SER A 179 -32.27 11.13 19.59
CA SER A 179 -31.42 11.04 20.79
C SER A 179 -30.34 9.96 20.69
N TYR A 180 -30.61 8.87 19.96
CA TYR A 180 -29.63 7.83 19.69
C TYR A 180 -28.54 8.30 18.71
N HIS A 181 -28.91 8.89 17.57
CA HIS A 181 -27.94 9.37 16.59
C HIS A 181 -27.09 10.56 17.11
N VAL A 182 -27.63 11.42 17.98
CA VAL A 182 -26.84 12.41 18.72
C VAL A 182 -25.77 11.73 19.60
N GLN A 183 -26.10 10.60 20.24
CA GLN A 183 -25.12 9.82 21.02
C GLN A 183 -24.07 9.18 20.12
N VAL A 184 -24.46 8.64 18.96
CA VAL A 184 -23.53 8.06 17.97
C VAL A 184 -22.54 9.11 17.47
N VAL A 185 -23.02 10.28 17.05
CA VAL A 185 -22.18 11.41 16.61
C VAL A 185 -21.18 11.77 17.70
N ARG A 186 -21.62 11.88 18.96
CA ARG A 186 -20.74 12.22 20.09
C ARG A 186 -19.72 11.12 20.41
N ALA A 187 -20.15 9.86 20.40
CA ALA A 187 -19.31 8.71 20.74
C ALA A 187 -18.17 8.53 19.73
N LEU A 188 -18.47 8.75 18.45
CA LEU A 188 -17.53 8.59 17.34
C LEU A 188 -16.79 9.87 16.97
N ARG A 189 -17.25 11.02 17.50
CA ARG A 189 -16.85 12.35 17.03
C ARG A 189 -17.02 12.49 15.52
N PHE A 190 -18.14 11.98 15.01
CA PHE A 190 -18.43 11.98 13.58
C PHE A 190 -18.67 13.43 13.11
N PRO A 191 -17.97 13.91 12.05
CA PRO A 191 -18.04 15.29 11.63
C PRO A 191 -19.34 15.57 10.88
N THR A 192 -20.30 16.22 11.56
CA THR A 192 -21.61 16.57 10.97
C THR A 192 -21.73 18.04 10.56
N ASP A 193 -20.87 18.90 11.08
CA ASP A 193 -20.98 20.36 10.93
C ASP A 193 -20.79 20.85 9.48
N SER A 194 -20.07 20.10 8.65
CA SER A 194 -19.78 20.46 7.26
C SER A 194 -20.67 19.76 6.24
N LEU A 195 -21.67 18.99 6.69
CA LEU A 195 -22.51 18.19 5.78
C LEU A 195 -23.68 19.02 5.27
N THR A 196 -23.76 19.21 3.95
CA THR A 196 -24.85 19.97 3.32
C THR A 196 -25.58 19.20 2.23
N SER A 197 -25.06 18.03 1.86
CA SER A 197 -25.58 17.20 0.78
C SER A 197 -25.24 15.73 1.00
N SER A 198 -25.91 14.84 0.26
CA SER A 198 -25.58 13.41 0.28
C SER A 198 -24.16 13.14 -0.22
N TYR A 199 -23.64 13.98 -1.11
CA TYR A 199 -22.27 13.88 -1.58
C TYR A 199 -21.29 14.13 -0.42
N ASP A 200 -21.46 15.23 0.32
CA ASP A 200 -20.61 15.56 1.47
C ASP A 200 -20.68 14.46 2.54
N ALA A 201 -21.88 13.93 2.79
CA ALA A 201 -22.11 12.88 3.77
C ALA A 201 -21.41 11.57 3.42
N LEU A 202 -21.50 11.12 2.16
CA LEU A 202 -20.82 9.91 1.70
C LEU A 202 -19.30 10.08 1.63
N HIS A 203 -18.83 11.27 1.25
CA HIS A 203 -17.40 11.61 1.27
C HIS A 203 -16.87 11.57 2.70
N SER A 204 -17.56 12.23 3.63
CA SER A 204 -17.19 12.27 5.04
C SER A 204 -17.25 10.88 5.69
N LEU A 205 -18.22 10.04 5.33
CA LEU A 205 -18.26 8.64 5.76
C LEU A 205 -17.03 7.87 5.25
N THR A 206 -16.65 8.08 3.99
CA THR A 206 -15.47 7.42 3.39
C THR A 206 -14.19 7.85 4.09
N ASP A 207 -14.02 9.15 4.37
CA ASP A 207 -12.88 9.69 5.12
C ASP A 207 -12.84 9.13 6.54
N PHE A 208 -13.99 9.11 7.21
CA PHE A 208 -14.11 8.60 8.57
C PHE A 208 -13.74 7.11 8.64
N ILE A 209 -14.27 6.29 7.72
CA ILE A 209 -14.02 4.85 7.70
C ILE A 209 -12.58 4.53 7.30
N SER A 210 -12.05 5.18 6.25
CA SER A 210 -10.67 4.96 5.78
C SER A 210 -9.61 5.50 6.73
N GLY A 211 -9.94 6.50 7.55
CA GLY A 211 -9.07 7.04 8.61
C GLY A 211 -9.01 6.18 9.88
N MET A 212 -9.77 5.08 9.98
CA MET A 212 -9.75 4.22 11.16
C MET A 212 -8.52 3.31 11.18
N THR A 213 -7.95 3.11 12.37
CA THR A 213 -7.04 1.96 12.60
C THR A 213 -7.86 0.67 12.72
N ASP A 214 -7.25 -0.49 12.43
CA ASP A 214 -7.93 -1.80 12.53
C ASP A 214 -8.66 -2.01 13.87
N ARG A 215 -7.99 -1.68 14.99
CA ARG A 215 -8.56 -1.82 16.34
C ARG A 215 -9.77 -0.89 16.53
N TYR A 216 -9.70 0.31 15.96
CA TYR A 216 -10.80 1.26 16.04
C TYR A 216 -11.97 0.83 15.16
N ALA A 217 -11.70 0.32 13.95
CA ALA A 217 -12.72 -0.22 13.04
C ALA A 217 -13.51 -1.35 13.70
N VAL A 218 -12.84 -2.31 14.34
CA VAL A 218 -13.48 -3.39 15.11
C VAL A 218 -14.37 -2.82 16.22
N LYS A 219 -13.85 -1.86 17.01
CA LYS A 219 -14.62 -1.21 18.08
C LYS A 219 -15.89 -0.53 17.54
N VAL A 220 -15.79 0.19 16.42
CA VAL A 220 -16.94 0.87 15.79
C VAL A 220 -17.96 -0.15 15.28
N ALA A 221 -17.49 -1.18 14.57
CA ALA A 221 -18.33 -2.26 14.05
C ALA A 221 -19.07 -3.00 15.17
N ASP A 222 -18.43 -3.25 16.32
CA ASP A 222 -19.08 -3.91 17.45
C ASP A 222 -20.04 -2.99 18.22
N MET A 223 -19.77 -1.69 18.24
CA MET A 223 -20.64 -0.71 18.89
C MET A 223 -21.93 -0.46 18.11
N LEU A 224 -21.85 -0.43 16.77
CA LEU A 224 -22.97 -0.05 15.91
C LEU A 224 -23.62 -1.24 15.19
N GLY A 225 -22.83 -2.25 14.85
CA GLY A 225 -23.27 -3.38 14.07
C GLY A 225 -24.21 -4.25 14.87
N ARG A 226 -25.48 -4.29 14.47
CA ARG A 226 -26.45 -5.28 14.99
C ARG A 226 -25.91 -6.69 14.76
N PRO A 227 -26.14 -7.64 15.70
CA PRO A 227 -25.71 -9.03 15.55
C PRO A 227 -26.35 -9.69 14.33
#